data_AF-A0A2H0WY85-F1
#
_entry.id   AF-A0A2H0WY85-F1
#
_cell.length_a   1.000
_cell.length_b   1.000
_cell.length_c   1.000
_cell.angle_alpha   90.00
_cell.angle_beta   90.00
_cell.angle_gamma   90.00
#
_symmetry.space_group_name_H-M   'P 1'
#
loop_
_entity.id
_entity.type
_entity.pdbx_description
1 polymer ?
#
loop_
_entity_poly.entity_id
_entity_poly.type
_entity_poly.pdbx_seq_one_letter_code
_entity_poly.pdbx_strand_id
1 'polypeptide(L)'
;MFHSIQSIALVCHDLRSKNYKLVLATGFFDLLHEEHIRFLRKAKSAGDILIVAVESDERARALKGKDRPVEPQSVRCQHLLSLTTPGVISQHNETPGVLNPVDYVIALPPDFDHFEAYDSL
;
A
#
# COMPACT_ATOMS: atom_id res chain seq x y z
N MET A 1 -8.94 -2.85 -8.62
CA MET A 1 -8.83 -4.29 -8.95
C MET A 1 -7.89 -4.92 -7.94
N PHE A 2 -8.18 -6.12 -7.44
CA PHE A 2 -7.29 -6.87 -6.54
C PHE A 2 -6.32 -7.71 -7.36
N HIS A 3 -5.05 -7.72 -6.96
CA HIS A 3 -4.02 -8.54 -7.59
C HIS A 3 -3.26 -9.34 -6.52
N SER A 4 -2.85 -10.55 -6.88
CA SER A 4 -1.83 -11.27 -6.11
C SER A 4 -0.47 -10.58 -6.28
N ILE A 5 0.49 -10.92 -5.41
CA ILE A 5 1.86 -10.39 -5.48
C ILE A 5 2.54 -10.76 -6.82
N GLN A 6 2.26 -11.93 -7.38
CA GLN A 6 2.81 -12.32 -8.67
C GLN A 6 2.19 -11.49 -9.81
N SER A 7 0.88 -11.25 -9.74
CA SER A 7 0.18 -10.41 -10.71
C SER A 7 0.62 -8.95 -10.63
N ILE A 8 0.86 -8.41 -9.42
CA ILE A 8 1.32 -7.03 -9.27
C ILE A 8 2.71 -6.84 -9.89
N ALA A 9 3.61 -7.81 -9.73
CA ALA A 9 4.97 -7.73 -10.28
C ALA A 9 4.97 -7.60 -11.82
N LEU A 10 4.11 -8.36 -12.50
CA LEU A 10 3.97 -8.29 -13.96
C LEU A 10 3.41 -6.92 -14.42
N VAL A 11 2.40 -6.42 -13.70
CA VAL A 11 1.82 -5.10 -13.96
C VAL A 11 2.86 -4.00 -13.75
N CYS A 12 3.62 -4.06 -12.67
CA CYS A 12 4.70 -3.12 -12.40
C CYS A 12 5.77 -3.14 -13.49
N HIS A 13 6.18 -4.33 -13.94
CA HIS A 13 7.17 -4.47 -15.01
C HIS A 13 6.71 -3.79 -16.32
N ASP A 14 5.46 -4.06 -16.75
CA ASP A 14 4.89 -3.43 -17.94
C ASP A 14 4.78 -1.89 -17.80
N LEU A 15 4.30 -1.40 -16.65
CA LEU A 15 4.19 0.04 -16.40
C LEU A 15 5.56 0.73 -16.37
N ARG A 16 6.58 0.09 -15.78
CA ARG A 16 7.97 0.61 -15.81
C ARG A 16 8.53 0.64 -17.22
N SER A 17 8.27 -0.38 -18.04
CA SER A 17 8.70 -0.40 -19.45
C SER A 17 8.14 0.79 -20.26
N LYS A 18 7.04 1.38 -19.77
CA LYS A 18 6.37 2.56 -20.31
C LYS A 18 6.79 3.86 -19.60
N ASN A 19 7.84 3.83 -18.77
CA ASN A 19 8.36 4.96 -18.00
C ASN A 19 7.38 5.58 -16.97
N TYR A 20 6.41 4.82 -16.46
CA TYR A 20 5.59 5.29 -15.34
C TYR A 20 6.38 5.26 -14.02
N LYS A 21 6.27 6.34 -13.24
CA LYS A 21 6.78 6.40 -11.86
C LYS A 21 5.79 5.69 -10.93
N LEU A 22 6.22 4.57 -10.35
CA LEU A 22 5.41 3.78 -9.42
C LEU A 22 5.67 4.19 -7.97
N VAL A 23 4.60 4.35 -7.20
CA VAL A 23 4.64 4.61 -5.76
C VAL A 23 4.00 3.43 -5.03
N LEU A 24 4.69 2.86 -4.05
CA LEU A 24 4.15 1.83 -3.17
C LEU A 24 3.84 2.43 -1.80
N ALA A 25 2.58 2.36 -1.40
CA ALA A 25 2.14 2.65 -0.03
C ALA A 25 1.72 1.35 0.65
N THR A 26 2.22 1.10 1.86
CA THR A 26 1.83 -0.07 2.67
C THR A 26 1.20 0.37 3.98
N GLY A 27 0.24 -0.40 4.50
CA GLY A 27 -0.37 -0.09 5.78
C GLY A 27 -1.47 -1.04 6.20
N PHE A 28 -1.91 -0.91 7.45
CA PHE A 28 -3.07 -1.63 7.96
C PHE A 28 -4.38 -1.04 7.45
N PHE A 29 -4.53 0.29 7.43
CA PHE A 29 -5.78 0.95 7.03
C PHE A 29 -7.02 0.42 7.77
N ASP A 30 -6.84 0.08 9.06
CA ASP A 30 -7.92 -0.35 9.94
C ASP A 30 -8.81 0.84 10.29
N LEU A 31 -10.13 0.66 10.26
CA LEU A 31 -11.13 1.73 10.46
C LEU A 31 -10.80 2.98 9.64
N LEU A 32 -10.83 2.86 8.30
CA LEU A 32 -10.38 3.91 7.39
C LEU A 32 -10.92 5.32 7.77
N HIS A 33 -10.01 6.26 8.01
CA HIS A 33 -10.30 7.62 8.45
C HIS A 33 -9.46 8.65 7.68
N GLU A 34 -9.70 9.93 7.94
CA GLU A 34 -9.15 11.05 7.15
C GLU A 34 -7.62 11.03 7.03
N GLU A 35 -6.88 10.63 8.06
CA GLU A 35 -5.41 10.57 8.04
C GLU A 35 -4.88 9.55 7.02
N HIS A 36 -5.51 8.36 6.94
CA HIS A 36 -5.19 7.38 5.91
C HIS A 36 -5.44 7.95 4.51
N ILE A 37 -6.55 8.67 4.32
CA ILE A 37 -6.91 9.27 3.04
C ILE A 37 -5.89 10.35 2.66
N ARG A 38 -5.52 11.22 3.61
CA ARG A 38 -4.51 12.27 3.41
C ARG A 38 -3.15 11.68 3.04
N PHE A 39 -2.74 10.62 3.74
CA PHE A 39 -1.53 9.87 3.43
C PHE A 39 -1.56 9.30 2.00
N LEU A 40 -2.63 8.61 1.61
CA LEU A 40 -2.75 8.02 0.28
C LEU A 40 -2.79 9.07 -0.83
N ARG A 41 -3.43 10.22 -0.61
CA ARG A 41 -3.39 11.35 -1.54
C ARG A 41 -1.98 11.91 -1.70
N LYS A 42 -1.24 12.06 -0.60
CA LYS A 42 0.15 12.50 -0.64
C LYS A 42 1.04 11.48 -1.36
N ALA A 43 0.88 10.19 -1.08
CA ALA A 43 1.57 9.12 -1.80
C ALA A 43 1.27 9.13 -3.29
N LYS A 44 -0.01 9.25 -3.68
CA LYS A 44 -0.41 9.37 -5.09
C LYS A 44 0.24 10.56 -5.79
N SER A 45 0.50 11.66 -5.09
CA SER A 45 1.14 12.84 -5.69
C SER A 45 2.63 12.66 -6.01
N ALA A 46 3.27 11.61 -5.47
CA ALA A 46 4.71 11.37 -5.65
C ALA A 46 5.08 10.61 -6.94
N GLY A 47 4.09 10.14 -7.71
CA GLY A 47 4.29 9.43 -8.98
C GLY A 47 3.00 9.19 -9.76
N ASP A 48 3.11 8.49 -10.88
CA ASP A 48 2.01 8.34 -11.83
C ASP A 48 1.01 7.26 -11.39
N ILE A 49 1.51 6.18 -10.79
CA ILE A 49 0.70 5.04 -10.36
C ILE A 49 0.96 4.80 -8.88
N LEU A 50 -0.10 4.82 -8.07
CA LEU A 50 -0.04 4.38 -6.69
C LEU A 50 -0.34 2.88 -6.64
N ILE A 51 0.36 2.16 -5.80
CA ILE A 51 0.11 0.77 -5.45
C ILE A 51 -0.10 0.76 -3.95
N VAL A 52 -1.20 0.18 -3.48
CA VAL A 52 -1.52 0.10 -2.05
C VAL A 52 -1.48 -1.35 -1.61
N ALA A 53 -0.51 -1.69 -0.77
CA ALA A 53 -0.40 -3.00 -0.13
C ALA A 53 -1.09 -2.97 1.23
N VAL A 54 -2.08 -3.85 1.41
CA VAL A 54 -2.88 -3.92 2.63
C VAL A 54 -2.37 -5.07 3.49
N GLU A 55 -1.85 -4.75 4.67
CA GLU A 55 -1.24 -5.72 5.59
C GLU A 55 -2.26 -6.75 6.13
N SER A 56 -1.79 -7.96 6.42
CA SER A 56 -2.62 -9.07 6.90
C SER A 56 -3.15 -8.87 8.32
N ASP A 57 -4.22 -9.60 8.65
CA ASP A 57 -4.79 -9.57 10.00
C ASP A 57 -3.83 -10.24 11.00
N GLU A 58 -3.07 -11.26 10.59
CA GLU A 58 -2.07 -11.95 11.41
C GLU A 58 -0.97 -10.98 11.84
N ARG A 59 -0.46 -10.18 10.90
CA ARG A 59 0.58 -9.18 11.17
C ARG A 59 0.06 -8.07 12.06
N ALA A 60 -1.19 -7.65 11.87
CA ALA A 60 -1.85 -6.68 12.73
C ALA A 60 -1.95 -7.20 14.18
N ARG A 61 -2.38 -8.46 14.35
CA ARG A 61 -2.44 -9.12 15.68
C ARG A 61 -1.07 -9.21 16.33
N ALA A 62 -0.05 -9.58 15.57
CA ALA A 62 1.32 -9.73 16.07
C ALA A 62 1.92 -8.40 16.54
N LEU A 63 1.67 -7.30 15.83
CA LEU A 63 2.26 -5.99 16.12
C LEU A 63 1.42 -5.11 17.06
N LYS A 64 0.09 -5.17 16.96
CA LYS A 64 -0.83 -4.27 17.66
C LYS A 64 -1.67 -4.97 18.74
N GLY A 65 -1.51 -6.28 18.89
CA GLY A 65 -2.23 -7.10 19.86
C GLY A 65 -3.46 -7.80 19.26
N LYS A 66 -3.95 -8.80 19.98
CA LYS A 66 -5.01 -9.73 19.55
C LYS A 66 -6.32 -9.07 19.11
N ASP A 67 -6.61 -7.88 19.62
CA ASP A 67 -7.86 -7.15 19.36
C ASP A 67 -7.79 -6.29 18.08
N ARG A 68 -6.69 -6.40 17.32
CA ARG A 68 -6.48 -5.70 16.05
C ARG A 68 -6.17 -6.70 14.92
N PRO A 69 -6.66 -6.46 13.69
CA PRO A 69 -7.44 -5.30 13.27
C PRO A 69 -8.91 -5.42 13.68
N VAL A 70 -9.63 -4.30 13.75
CA VAL A 70 -11.09 -4.30 14.00
C VAL A 70 -11.83 -4.78 12.76
N GLU A 71 -11.36 -4.38 11.58
CA GLU A 71 -11.91 -4.81 10.30
C GLU A 71 -10.99 -5.85 9.64
N PRO A 72 -11.55 -6.97 9.12
CA PRO A 72 -10.75 -7.95 8.40
C PRO A 72 -10.15 -7.34 7.13
N GLN A 73 -9.03 -7.91 6.67
CA GLN A 73 -8.28 -7.43 5.50
C GLN A 73 -9.16 -7.18 4.27
N SER A 74 -10.15 -8.04 4.03
CA SER A 74 -11.08 -7.91 2.92
C SER A 74 -11.94 -6.63 3.00
N VAL A 75 -12.40 -6.25 4.19
CA VAL A 75 -13.19 -5.03 4.41
C VAL A 75 -12.31 -3.79 4.26
N ARG A 76 -11.11 -3.79 4.85
CA ARG A 76 -10.13 -2.70 4.71
C ARG A 76 -9.77 -2.46 3.24
N CYS A 77 -9.58 -3.54 2.49
CA CYS A 77 -9.40 -3.53 1.03
C CYS A 77 -10.59 -2.89 0.28
N GLN A 78 -11.83 -3.22 0.65
CA GLN A 78 -13.03 -2.64 0.05
C GLN A 78 -13.18 -1.15 0.34
N HIS A 79 -12.87 -0.72 1.57
CA HIS A 79 -12.85 0.69 1.95
C HIS A 79 -11.84 1.49 1.13
N LEU A 80 -10.68 0.92 0.82
CA LEU A 80 -9.70 1.57 -0.05
C LEU A 80 -10.15 1.65 -1.51
N LEU A 81 -10.87 0.63 -2.02
CA LEU A 81 -11.45 0.66 -3.37
C LEU A 81 -12.56 1.69 -3.53
N SER A 82 -13.29 2.02 -2.46
CA SER A 82 -14.38 3.01 -2.51
C SER A 82 -13.89 4.45 -2.55
N LEU A 83 -12.61 4.69 -2.25
CA LEU A 83 -12.00 6.01 -2.41
C LEU A 83 -11.96 6.39 -3.88
N THR A 84 -12.28 7.64 -4.19
CA THR A 84 -12.14 8.21 -5.56
C THR A 84 -10.69 8.29 -6.03
N THR A 85 -9.74 7.94 -5.15
CA THR A 85 -8.31 7.95 -5.42
C THR A 85 -7.67 6.57 -5.19
N PRO A 86 -8.03 5.48 -5.89
CA PRO A 86 -7.31 4.23 -5.71
C PRO A 86 -6.33 3.98 -6.86
N GLY A 87 -5.14 3.58 -6.45
CA GLY A 87 -4.16 2.92 -7.27
C GLY A 87 -4.45 1.42 -7.45
N VAL A 88 -3.42 0.63 -7.74
CA VAL A 88 -3.52 -0.85 -7.77
C VAL A 88 -3.49 -1.38 -6.34
N ILE A 89 -4.43 -2.25 -5.93
CA ILE A 89 -4.48 -2.78 -4.55
C ILE A 89 -3.97 -4.22 -4.51
N SER A 90 -3.03 -4.50 -3.61
CA SER A 90 -2.45 -5.82 -3.35
C SER A 90 -2.85 -6.32 -1.96
N GLN A 91 -3.33 -7.56 -1.89
CA GLN A 91 -3.54 -8.26 -0.62
C GLN A 91 -2.22 -8.90 -0.18
N HIS A 92 -1.80 -8.59 1.03
CA HIS A 92 -0.47 -8.93 1.52
C HIS A 92 -0.58 -9.94 2.68
N ASN A 93 -0.04 -11.15 2.50
CA ASN A 93 -0.09 -12.23 3.50
C ASN A 93 1.26 -12.52 4.18
N GLU A 94 2.37 -11.95 3.69
CA GLU A 94 3.73 -12.15 4.21
C GLU A 94 4.53 -10.86 4.07
N THR A 95 5.44 -10.53 5.00
CA THR A 95 6.36 -9.36 4.97
C THR A 95 6.91 -9.09 3.56
N PRO A 96 7.06 -7.84 3.07
CA PRO A 96 7.53 -7.58 1.72
C PRO A 96 9.01 -7.98 1.61
N GLY A 97 9.25 -9.26 1.35
CA GLY A 97 10.58 -9.83 1.14
C GLY A 97 11.01 -9.84 -0.32
N VAL A 98 10.15 -9.44 -1.26
CA VAL A 98 10.37 -9.66 -2.70
C VAL A 98 9.87 -8.51 -3.58
N LEU A 99 9.91 -7.28 -3.09
CA LEU A 99 9.94 -6.12 -3.99
C LEU A 99 11.24 -5.41 -3.70
N ASN A 100 12.19 -5.55 -4.63
CA ASN A 100 13.45 -4.84 -4.54
C ASN A 100 13.15 -3.34 -4.40
N PRO A 101 13.68 -2.65 -3.37
CA PRO A 101 13.43 -1.22 -3.17
C PRO A 101 13.72 -0.39 -4.43
N VAL A 102 14.69 -0.81 -5.26
CA VAL A 102 15.07 -0.20 -6.55
C VAL A 102 13.95 -0.05 -7.59
N ASP A 103 12.77 -0.63 -7.34
CA ASP A 103 11.64 -0.60 -8.28
C ASP A 103 10.54 0.40 -7.92
N TYR A 104 10.57 1.02 -6.73
CA TYR A 104 9.45 1.84 -6.22
C TYR A 104 9.90 3.07 -5.44
N VAL A 105 9.08 4.12 -5.52
CA VAL A 105 9.06 5.12 -4.45
C VAL A 105 8.22 4.55 -3.31
N ILE A 106 8.87 4.25 -2.18
CA ILE A 106 8.18 3.68 -1.02
C ILE A 106 7.68 4.84 -0.14
N ALA A 107 6.36 4.90 0.03
CA ALA A 107 5.69 5.76 0.98
C ALA A 107 5.29 4.94 2.20
N LEU A 108 5.94 5.18 3.34
CA LEU A 108 5.55 4.56 4.60
C LEU A 108 4.65 5.52 5.38
N PRO A 109 3.57 5.03 6.01
CA PRO A 109 2.86 5.78 7.02
C PRO A 109 3.83 6.00 8.17
N PRO A 110 4.19 7.24 8.47
CA PRO A 110 5.21 7.57 9.45
C PRO A 110 4.54 8.15 10.66
N ASP A 111 4.43 7.42 11.77
CA ASP A 111 4.24 8.08 13.07
C ASP A 111 3.16 9.18 13.04
N PHE A 112 2.04 8.95 12.34
CA PHE A 112 0.95 9.89 12.03
C PHE A 112 1.22 11.27 11.37
N ASP A 113 2.46 11.76 11.18
CA ASP A 113 2.68 13.15 10.71
C ASP A 113 3.73 13.41 9.58
N HIS A 114 4.58 12.45 9.20
CA HIS A 114 5.81 12.76 8.41
C HIS A 114 6.08 11.92 7.16
N PHE A 115 5.31 12.09 6.08
CA PHE A 115 5.54 11.34 4.83
C PHE A 115 7.01 11.42 4.36
N GLU A 116 7.68 10.27 4.32
CA GLU A 116 8.97 10.08 3.66
C GLU A 116 8.77 9.20 2.44
N ALA A 117 9.11 9.74 1.27
CA ALA A 117 9.25 8.98 0.03
C ALA A 117 10.72 8.56 -0.07
N TYR A 118 10.98 7.26 0.00
CA TYR A 118 12.31 6.73 -0.29
C TYR A 118 12.42 6.56 -1.80
N ASP A 119 13.18 7.43 -2.45
CA ASP A 119 13.73 7.12 -3.77
C ASP A 119 14.84 6.10 -3.53
N SER A 120 14.74 4.96 -4.19
CA SER A 120 15.74 3.90 -4.08
C SER A 120 17.12 4.37 -4.53
N LEU A 121 18.16 4.00 -3.76
CA LEU A 121 19.58 4.13 -4.11
C LEU A 121 19.92 3.41 -5.42
#